data_AF-A0A821JQ50-F1
#
_entry.id   AF-A0A821JQ50-F1
#
_cell.length_a   1.000
_cell.length_b   1.000
_cell.length_c   1.000
_cell.angle_alpha   90.00
_cell.angle_beta   90.00
_cell.angle_gamma   90.00
#
_symmetry.space_group_name_H-M   'P 1'
#
loop_
_entity.id
_entity.type
_entity.pdbx_description
1 polymer ?
#
loop_
_entity_poly.entity_id
_entity_poly.type
_entity_poly.pdbx_seq_one_letter_code
_entity_poly.pdbx_strand_id
1 'polypeptide(L)'
;MVLVTGEIYWFTISMLIDFALQKIINQQEVDNGKRNEGAFDITRLSINNIDELLSWHKRVCDCNQTATCIIIYHRCVIKNQTYHSLSYPKRQSTNSYFVKYTNDRRDTLFGAIELFFTYKNSTLALINNYPNEHLFSDVFASSSYHSSLSKYINTYFYLLQAKPSSFHYVPIHKILNICVVFEKDDFIIVTPISPVYEHD
;
A
#
# COMPACT_ATOMS: atom_id res chain seq x y z
N MET A 1 -10.33 -31.60 -23.02
CA MET A 1 -8.99 -31.02 -22.79
C MET A 1 -9.14 -29.52 -22.95
N VAL A 2 -9.16 -28.78 -21.83
CA VAL A 2 -9.73 -27.43 -21.74
C VAL A 2 -8.66 -26.38 -22.07
N LEU A 3 -8.71 -25.83 -23.28
CA LEU A 3 -8.02 -24.61 -23.69
C LEU A 3 -8.85 -23.40 -23.22
N VAL A 4 -8.78 -23.02 -21.94
CA VAL A 4 -9.52 -21.85 -21.40
C VAL A 4 -8.66 -20.97 -20.49
N THR A 5 -7.34 -21.18 -20.43
CA THR A 5 -6.46 -20.42 -19.51
C THR A 5 -5.83 -19.17 -20.13
N GLY A 6 -5.71 -19.11 -21.47
CA GLY A 6 -5.08 -17.97 -22.16
C GLY A 6 -5.99 -16.75 -22.30
N GLU A 7 -7.24 -16.94 -22.72
CA GLU A 7 -8.16 -15.82 -23.01
C GLU A 7 -8.60 -15.08 -21.76
N ILE A 8 -8.78 -15.77 -20.62
CA ILE A 8 -9.14 -15.13 -19.35
C ILE A 8 -8.01 -14.20 -18.88
N TYR A 9 -6.75 -14.59 -19.06
CA TYR A 9 -5.57 -13.83 -18.64
C TYR A 9 -5.39 -12.54 -19.47
N TRP A 10 -5.59 -12.62 -20.79
CA TRP A 10 -5.55 -11.46 -21.67
C TRP A 10 -6.72 -10.51 -21.45
N PHE A 11 -7.91 -11.05 -21.16
CA PHE A 11 -9.10 -10.24 -20.89
C PHE A 11 -8.96 -9.42 -19.59
N THR A 12 -8.36 -10.00 -18.54
CA THR A 12 -8.10 -9.26 -17.29
C THR A 12 -7.05 -8.16 -17.49
N ILE A 13 -5.99 -8.44 -18.25
CA ILE A 13 -4.95 -7.43 -18.56
C ILE A 13 -5.54 -6.30 -19.43
N SER A 14 -6.42 -6.60 -20.38
CA SER A 14 -7.08 -5.59 -21.22
C SER A 14 -7.99 -4.66 -20.39
N MET A 15 -8.82 -5.21 -19.49
CA MET A 15 -9.65 -4.36 -18.61
C MET A 15 -8.82 -3.47 -17.69
N LEU A 16 -7.67 -3.94 -17.21
CA LEU A 16 -6.78 -3.15 -16.36
C LEU A 16 -6.15 -1.98 -17.13
N ILE A 17 -5.84 -2.19 -18.42
CA ILE A 17 -5.34 -1.13 -19.32
C ILE A 17 -6.45 -0.10 -19.61
N ASP A 18 -7.67 -0.55 -19.90
CA ASP A 18 -8.80 0.35 -20.17
C ASP A 18 -9.21 1.16 -18.94
N PHE A 19 -9.16 0.56 -17.75
CA PHE A 19 -9.37 1.25 -16.48
C PHE A 19 -8.27 2.28 -16.20
N ALA A 20 -7.01 1.96 -16.51
CA ALA A 20 -5.89 2.90 -16.39
C ALA A 20 -6.02 4.08 -17.36
N LEU A 21 -6.51 3.85 -18.59
CA LEU A 21 -6.71 4.88 -19.62
C LEU A 21 -7.86 5.83 -19.29
N GLN A 22 -9.01 5.31 -18.82
CA GLN A 22 -10.13 6.17 -18.37
C GLN A 22 -9.72 7.09 -17.21
N LYS A 23 -8.79 6.63 -16.36
CA LYS A 23 -8.31 7.39 -15.20
C LYS A 23 -7.39 8.55 -15.58
N ILE A 24 -6.67 8.48 -16.70
CA ILE A 24 -5.82 9.59 -17.21
C ILE A 24 -6.70 10.74 -17.73
N ILE A 25 -7.85 10.42 -18.32
CA ILE A 25 -8.79 11.41 -18.87
C ILE A 25 -9.45 12.22 -17.74
N ASN A 26 -9.83 11.56 -16.64
CA ASN A 26 -10.48 12.23 -15.50
C ASN A 26 -9.52 13.06 -14.62
N GLN A 27 -8.20 12.94 -14.80
CA GLN A 27 -7.20 13.70 -14.04
C GLN A 27 -7.05 15.16 -14.48
N GLN A 28 -7.65 15.58 -15.60
CA GLN A 28 -7.56 16.96 -16.08
C GLN A 28 -8.55 17.93 -15.43
N GLU A 29 -9.51 17.46 -14.61
CA GLU A 29 -10.65 18.30 -14.18
C GLU A 29 -10.66 18.76 -12.71
N VAL A 30 -9.74 18.31 -11.83
CA VAL A 30 -9.90 18.56 -10.38
C VAL A 30 -8.62 19.10 -9.73
N ASP A 31 -8.36 20.38 -9.95
CA ASP A 31 -7.42 21.21 -9.19
C ASP A 31 -8.22 22.32 -8.52
N ASN A 32 -8.74 22.10 -7.29
CA ASN A 32 -9.19 23.16 -6.37
C ASN A 32 -9.60 22.61 -4.99
N GLY A 33 -8.64 22.44 -4.08
CA GLY A 33 -8.89 22.25 -2.66
C GLY A 33 -7.75 21.56 -1.90
N LYS A 34 -6.88 22.32 -1.22
CA LYS A 34 -5.87 21.76 -0.33
C LYS A 34 -6.54 21.22 0.94
N ARG A 35 -6.62 19.90 1.10
CA ARG A 35 -6.94 19.28 2.39
C ARG A 35 -5.66 19.25 3.23
N ASN A 36 -5.75 19.53 4.53
CA ASN A 36 -4.60 19.40 5.43
C ASN A 36 -4.24 17.90 5.56
N GLU A 37 -3.00 17.53 5.27
CA GLU A 37 -2.49 16.16 5.45
C GLU A 37 -2.42 15.79 6.94
N GLY A 38 -2.64 14.51 7.25
CA GLY A 38 -2.54 14.01 8.63
C GLY A 38 -3.62 13.01 9.02
N ALA A 39 -3.40 12.37 10.17
CA ALA A 39 -4.33 11.40 10.73
C ALA A 39 -5.53 12.07 11.42
N PHE A 40 -6.70 11.45 11.29
CA PHE A 40 -7.96 11.91 11.88
C PHE A 40 -8.85 10.70 12.17
N ASP A 41 -9.98 10.90 12.86
CA ASP A 41 -10.88 9.81 13.28
C ASP A 41 -10.20 8.86 14.29
N ILE A 42 -10.01 9.31 15.54
CA ILE A 42 -9.32 8.55 16.60
C ILE A 42 -10.04 7.21 16.84
N THR A 43 -9.28 6.12 16.91
CA THR A 43 -9.85 4.79 17.14
C THR A 43 -10.07 4.45 18.60
N ARG A 44 -11.00 3.52 18.86
CA ARG A 44 -11.20 2.88 20.16
C ARG A 44 -10.28 1.68 20.41
N LEU A 45 -9.47 1.28 19.42
CA LEU A 45 -8.47 0.24 19.63
C LEU A 45 -7.47 0.67 20.70
N SER A 46 -7.36 -0.18 21.74
CA SER A 46 -6.36 0.00 22.78
C SER A 46 -4.98 -0.34 22.24
N ILE A 47 -3.99 0.50 22.52
CA ILE A 47 -2.57 0.24 22.22
C ILE A 47 -2.10 -1.07 22.85
N ASN A 48 -2.73 -1.50 23.96
CA ASN A 48 -2.43 -2.77 24.62
C ASN A 48 -2.72 -4.00 23.75
N ASN A 49 -3.46 -3.84 22.65
CA ASN A 49 -3.77 -4.91 21.71
C ASN A 49 -2.74 -5.00 20.56
N ILE A 50 -1.65 -4.21 20.60
CA ILE A 50 -0.72 -4.04 19.48
C ILE A 50 0.73 -4.14 19.98
N ASP A 51 1.20 -5.37 20.15
CA ASP A 51 2.54 -5.68 20.69
C ASP A 51 3.68 -5.00 19.93
N GLU A 52 3.54 -4.86 18.61
CA GLU A 52 4.54 -4.21 17.76
C GLU A 52 4.67 -2.72 18.08
N LEU A 53 3.56 -2.04 18.36
CA LEU A 53 3.54 -0.62 18.70
C LEU A 53 4.11 -0.37 20.11
N LEU A 54 3.79 -1.26 21.05
CA LEU A 54 4.37 -1.25 22.40
C LEU A 54 5.89 -1.47 22.36
N SER A 55 6.35 -2.42 21.55
CA SER A 55 7.77 -2.75 21.40
C SER A 55 8.54 -1.59 20.78
N TRP A 56 7.98 -0.91 19.77
CA TRP A 56 8.59 0.29 19.23
C TRP A 56 8.59 1.45 20.20
N HIS A 57 7.51 1.70 20.92
CA HIS A 57 7.47 2.76 21.91
C HIS A 57 8.60 2.62 22.93
N LYS A 58 8.83 1.41 23.47
CA LYS A 58 9.94 1.12 24.39
C LYS A 58 11.33 1.40 23.81
N ARG A 59 11.48 1.34 22.47
CA ARG A 59 12.74 1.64 21.76
C ARG A 59 12.96 3.14 21.54
N VAL A 60 11.89 3.94 21.47
CA VAL A 60 11.97 5.35 21.05
C VAL A 60 11.54 6.36 22.11
N CYS A 61 10.83 5.91 23.15
CA CYS A 61 10.47 6.69 24.34
C CYS A 61 11.02 6.04 25.60
N ASP A 62 11.66 6.84 26.45
CA ASP A 62 12.09 6.42 27.79
C ASP A 62 10.95 6.49 28.83
N CYS A 63 9.70 6.47 28.35
CA CYS A 63 8.52 6.64 29.18
C CYS A 63 7.69 5.35 29.24
N ASN A 64 6.99 5.14 30.36
CA ASN A 64 6.08 3.99 30.54
C ASN A 64 4.63 4.31 30.14
N GLN A 65 4.35 5.54 29.70
CA GLN A 65 3.00 6.02 29.41
C GLN A 65 2.69 5.96 27.91
N THR A 66 2.63 4.76 27.33
CA THR A 66 2.38 4.61 25.88
C THR A 66 1.08 5.27 25.43
N ALA A 67 0.03 5.20 26.25
CA ALA A 67 -1.29 5.76 25.94
C ALA A 67 -1.32 7.29 25.85
N THR A 68 -0.35 7.99 26.42
CA THR A 68 -0.25 9.46 26.31
C THR A 68 0.66 9.88 25.16
N CYS A 69 1.63 9.03 24.80
CA CYS A 69 2.60 9.30 23.75
C CYS A 69 2.13 8.91 22.35
N ILE A 70 1.19 7.95 22.27
CA ILE A 70 0.69 7.43 21.01
C ILE A 70 -0.83 7.59 20.96
N ILE A 71 -1.33 8.13 19.85
CA ILE A 71 -2.76 8.16 19.53
C ILE A 71 -2.93 7.40 18.23
N ILE A 72 -3.86 6.45 18.20
CA ILE A 72 -4.15 5.64 17.00
C ILE A 72 -5.38 6.24 16.30
N TYR A 73 -5.39 6.18 14.97
CA TYR A 73 -6.43 6.74 14.12
C TYR A 73 -6.95 5.70 13.14
N HIS A 74 -8.22 5.82 12.77
CA HIS A 74 -8.87 5.06 11.72
C HIS A 74 -8.53 5.56 10.33
N ARG A 75 -8.30 6.87 10.17
CA ARG A 75 -8.13 7.49 8.86
C ARG A 75 -6.93 8.42 8.81
N CYS A 76 -6.36 8.57 7.63
CA CYS A 76 -5.29 9.52 7.36
C CYS A 76 -5.43 10.15 5.98
N VAL A 77 -5.27 11.47 5.91
CA VAL A 77 -5.12 12.17 4.63
C VAL A 77 -3.65 12.14 4.23
N ILE A 78 -3.35 11.55 3.08
CA ILE A 78 -2.00 11.53 2.48
C ILE A 78 -2.16 12.01 1.04
N LYS A 79 -1.46 13.09 0.65
CA LYS A 79 -1.53 13.67 -0.70
C LYS A 79 -2.96 13.94 -1.17
N ASN A 80 -3.76 14.59 -0.31
CA ASN A 80 -5.19 14.89 -0.52
C ASN A 80 -6.13 13.68 -0.62
N GLN A 81 -5.68 12.48 -0.28
CA GLN A 81 -6.50 11.26 -0.33
C GLN A 81 -6.69 10.67 1.05
N THR A 82 -7.90 10.20 1.32
CA THR A 82 -8.21 9.54 2.59
C THR A 82 -7.85 8.07 2.50
N TYR A 83 -7.08 7.61 3.46
CA TYR A 83 -6.73 6.21 3.65
C TYR A 83 -7.36 5.75 4.94
N HIS A 84 -7.85 4.52 4.94
CA HIS A 84 -8.39 3.88 6.13
C HIS A 84 -7.41 2.84 6.63
N SER A 85 -7.10 2.90 7.90
CA SER A 85 -6.50 1.79 8.59
C SER A 85 -7.55 1.15 9.46
N LEU A 86 -8.09 0.01 9.03
CA LEU A 86 -8.66 -1.08 9.82
C LEU A 86 -9.63 -1.96 9.00
N SER A 87 -9.68 -3.22 9.41
CA SER A 87 -10.70 -4.20 9.02
C SER A 87 -12.11 -3.65 9.23
N TYR A 88 -12.96 -3.70 8.19
CA TYR A 88 -14.39 -3.43 8.34
C TYR A 88 -15.07 -4.67 8.94
N PRO A 89 -15.51 -4.66 10.21
CA PRO A 89 -16.09 -5.85 10.85
C PRO A 89 -17.35 -6.33 10.15
N LYS A 90 -18.10 -5.41 9.53
CA LYS A 90 -19.35 -5.71 8.80
C LYS A 90 -19.16 -6.47 7.49
N ARG A 91 -17.97 -6.43 6.89
CA ARG A 91 -17.73 -7.04 5.57
C ARG A 91 -16.75 -8.20 5.59
N GLN A 92 -16.10 -8.49 6.73
CA GLN A 92 -15.03 -9.50 6.87
C GLN A 92 -13.83 -9.32 5.92
N SER A 93 -13.90 -8.38 4.99
CA SER A 93 -12.85 -7.98 4.06
C SER A 93 -12.04 -6.83 4.66
N THR A 94 -10.79 -7.11 4.97
CA THR A 94 -9.77 -6.12 5.34
C THR A 94 -9.32 -5.36 4.10
N ASN A 95 -9.77 -4.12 3.91
CA ASN A 95 -9.15 -3.22 2.94
C ASN A 95 -8.01 -2.47 3.63
N SER A 96 -6.98 -3.17 4.08
CA SER A 96 -5.70 -2.52 4.39
C SER A 96 -5.11 -2.05 3.07
N TYR A 97 -4.95 -0.74 2.89
CA TYR A 97 -4.35 -0.22 1.66
C TYR A 97 -2.92 -0.75 1.55
N PHE A 98 -2.65 -1.42 0.45
CA PHE A 98 -1.29 -1.74 0.07
C PHE A 98 -0.65 -0.50 -0.54
N VAL A 99 0.58 -0.19 -0.15
CA VAL A 99 1.25 1.05 -0.55
C VAL A 99 2.69 0.82 -0.96
N LYS A 100 3.14 1.67 -1.88
CA LYS A 100 4.54 1.91 -2.21
C LYS A 100 5.05 3.02 -1.31
N TYR A 101 6.19 2.81 -0.64
CA TYR A 101 6.79 3.80 0.24
C TYR A 101 8.31 3.78 0.15
N THR A 102 8.95 4.75 0.79
CA THR A 102 10.42 4.87 0.84
C THR A 102 10.95 4.74 2.26
N ASN A 103 12.10 4.07 2.41
CA ASN A 103 12.85 4.07 3.66
C ASN A 103 13.83 5.28 3.71
N ASP A 104 14.63 5.35 4.78
CA ASP A 104 15.65 6.41 4.93
C ASP A 104 16.74 6.38 3.87
N ARG A 105 16.98 5.21 3.26
CA ARG A 105 17.93 5.02 2.15
C ARG A 105 17.33 5.33 0.79
N ARG A 106 16.05 5.72 0.74
CA ARG A 106 15.25 5.95 -0.48
C ARG A 106 15.04 4.70 -1.32
N ASP A 107 15.20 3.52 -0.73
CA ASP A 107 14.80 2.28 -1.38
C ASP A 107 13.27 2.26 -1.51
N THR A 108 12.81 1.77 -2.65
CA THR A 108 11.38 1.54 -2.90
C THR A 108 10.96 0.25 -2.23
N LEU A 109 10.00 0.35 -1.32
CA LEU A 109 9.44 -0.77 -0.57
C LEU A 109 7.91 -0.81 -0.73
N PHE A 110 7.35 -1.94 -0.34
CA PHE A 110 5.94 -2.24 -0.49
C PHE A 110 5.37 -2.90 0.76
N GLY A 111 4.11 -2.63 1.07
CA GLY A 111 3.47 -3.25 2.21
C GLY A 111 2.05 -2.79 2.47
N ALA A 112 1.37 -3.49 3.37
CA ALA A 112 0.00 -3.19 3.78
C ALA A 112 -0.01 -2.27 5.00
N ILE A 113 -0.85 -1.24 4.98
CA ILE A 113 -1.04 -0.37 6.15
C ILE A 113 -1.90 -1.09 7.19
N GLU A 114 -1.34 -1.28 8.38
CA GLU A 114 -2.04 -1.87 9.53
C GLU A 114 -2.80 -0.80 10.32
N LEU A 115 -2.11 0.30 10.67
CA LEU A 115 -2.69 1.41 11.45
C LEU A 115 -1.99 2.74 11.17
N PHE A 116 -2.72 3.83 11.36
CA PHE A 116 -2.17 5.17 11.49
C PHE A 116 -2.06 5.58 12.95
N PHE A 117 -0.99 6.26 13.31
CA PHE A 117 -0.80 6.78 14.66
C PHE A 117 0.00 8.08 14.67
N THR A 118 -0.10 8.84 15.76
CA THR A 118 0.77 9.99 16.01
C THR A 118 1.71 9.71 17.17
N TYR A 119 2.93 10.24 17.08
CA TYR A 119 3.92 10.24 18.14
C TYR A 119 4.75 11.51 18.05
N LYS A 120 4.91 12.24 19.17
CA LYS A 120 5.65 13.53 19.22
C LYS A 120 5.29 14.47 18.06
N ASN A 121 3.99 14.68 17.83
CA ASN A 121 3.42 15.52 16.77
C ASN A 121 3.69 15.06 15.32
N SER A 122 4.27 13.88 15.12
CA SER A 122 4.48 13.29 13.79
C SER A 122 3.44 12.22 13.51
N THR A 123 2.84 12.23 12.32
CA THR A 123 1.95 11.16 11.85
C THR A 123 2.73 10.07 11.15
N LEU A 124 2.49 8.83 11.57
CA LEU A 124 3.18 7.62 11.15
C LEU A 124 2.15 6.56 10.73
N ALA A 125 2.55 5.68 9.83
CA ALA A 125 1.86 4.45 9.51
C ALA A 125 2.68 3.26 9.99
N LEU A 126 2.03 2.27 10.60
CA LEU A 126 2.60 0.93 10.78
C LEU A 126 2.30 0.14 9.51
N ILE A 127 3.35 -0.30 8.83
CA ILE A 127 3.25 -1.01 7.55
C ILE A 127 3.84 -2.39 7.71
N ASN A 128 3.08 -3.40 7.30
CA ASN A 128 3.55 -4.77 7.18
C ASN A 128 4.27 -4.93 5.84
N ASN A 129 5.59 -5.11 5.85
CA ASN A 129 6.44 -5.10 4.67
C ASN A 129 6.42 -6.44 3.93
N TYR A 130 6.32 -6.36 2.61
CA TYR A 130 6.37 -7.49 1.69
C TYR A 130 7.62 -7.36 0.83
N PRO A 131 8.67 -8.18 1.06
CA PRO A 131 9.92 -8.09 0.30
C PRO A 131 9.72 -8.32 -1.19
N ASN A 132 10.47 -7.57 -2.00
CA ASN A 132 10.62 -7.89 -3.42
C ASN A 132 11.26 -9.27 -3.57
N GLU A 133 10.65 -10.12 -4.41
CA GLU A 133 11.15 -11.46 -4.65
C GLU A 133 12.06 -11.50 -5.88
N HIS A 134 11.53 -11.09 -7.04
CA HIS A 134 12.26 -11.00 -8.31
C HIS A 134 11.62 -9.97 -9.26
N LEU A 135 12.26 -9.71 -10.39
CA LEU A 135 11.71 -8.80 -11.40
C LEU A 135 10.51 -9.48 -12.09
N PHE A 136 9.41 -8.76 -12.25
CA PHE A 136 8.23 -9.32 -12.91
C PHE A 136 8.54 -9.75 -14.35
N SER A 137 9.48 -9.08 -15.03
CA SER A 137 9.93 -9.46 -16.37
C SER A 137 10.41 -10.89 -16.51
N ASP A 138 10.98 -11.43 -15.44
CA ASP A 138 11.66 -12.73 -15.46
C ASP A 138 10.65 -13.88 -15.66
N VAL A 139 9.39 -13.65 -15.29
CA VAL A 139 8.28 -14.60 -15.47
C VAL A 139 8.04 -14.95 -16.94
N PHE A 140 8.37 -14.05 -17.87
CA PHE A 140 8.22 -14.27 -19.31
C PHE A 140 9.54 -14.12 -20.07
N ALA A 141 10.68 -14.39 -19.42
CA ALA A 141 12.01 -14.29 -20.04
C ALA A 141 12.15 -15.10 -21.34
N SER A 142 11.38 -16.19 -21.49
CA SER A 142 11.34 -17.03 -22.70
C SER A 142 10.51 -16.44 -23.86
N SER A 143 9.76 -15.36 -23.63
CA SER A 143 8.92 -14.70 -24.64
C SER A 143 9.77 -13.88 -25.61
N SER A 144 9.39 -13.89 -26.89
CA SER A 144 10.00 -13.02 -27.92
C SER A 144 9.85 -11.53 -27.63
N TYR A 145 8.91 -11.14 -26.76
CA TYR A 145 8.66 -9.76 -26.36
C TYR A 145 9.49 -9.30 -25.14
N HIS A 146 10.25 -10.18 -24.51
CA HIS A 146 10.94 -9.89 -23.25
C HIS A 146 11.89 -8.69 -23.34
N SER A 147 12.75 -8.65 -24.37
CA SER A 147 13.71 -7.56 -24.58
C SER A 147 13.03 -6.21 -24.77
N SER A 148 11.88 -6.19 -25.46
CA SER A 148 11.14 -4.96 -25.77
C SER A 148 10.31 -4.44 -24.59
N LEU A 149 9.81 -5.33 -23.71
CA LEU A 149 8.84 -4.97 -22.68
C LEU A 149 9.39 -4.97 -21.25
N SER A 150 10.50 -5.68 -20.98
CA SER A 150 11.07 -5.85 -19.63
C SER A 150 11.21 -4.54 -18.85
N LYS A 151 11.80 -3.50 -19.47
CA LYS A 151 11.97 -2.18 -18.84
C LYS A 151 10.65 -1.55 -18.41
N TYR A 152 9.64 -1.58 -19.29
CA TYR A 152 8.33 -0.99 -19.01
C TYR A 152 7.61 -1.79 -17.93
N ILE A 153 7.60 -3.11 -18.05
CA ILE A 153 6.91 -3.99 -17.12
C ILE A 153 7.50 -3.88 -15.71
N ASN A 154 8.82 -3.88 -15.57
CA ASN A 154 9.49 -3.72 -14.27
C ASN A 154 9.31 -2.32 -13.65
N THR A 155 8.80 -1.35 -14.41
CA THR A 155 8.45 -0.03 -13.89
C THR A 155 7.08 -0.05 -13.20
N TYR A 156 6.16 -0.91 -13.65
CA TYR A 156 4.76 -0.89 -13.23
C TYR A 156 4.33 -2.12 -12.43
N PHE A 157 5.01 -3.24 -12.56
CA PHE A 157 4.66 -4.49 -11.90
C PHE A 157 5.83 -5.00 -11.06
N TYR A 158 5.49 -5.34 -9.83
CA TYR A 158 6.44 -5.82 -8.82
C TYR A 158 5.94 -7.16 -8.30
N LEU A 159 6.85 -8.11 -8.19
CA LEU A 159 6.55 -9.42 -7.64
C LEU A 159 7.16 -9.51 -6.25
N LEU A 160 6.28 -9.68 -5.25
CA LEU A 160 6.64 -9.72 -3.84
C LEU A 160 6.30 -11.08 -3.26
N GLN A 161 6.98 -11.45 -2.18
CA GLN A 161 6.65 -12.66 -1.42
C GLN A 161 5.20 -12.61 -0.92
N ALA A 162 4.46 -13.72 -0.92
CA ALA A 162 3.08 -13.73 -0.41
C ALA A 162 2.99 -13.48 1.10
N LYS A 163 4.08 -13.70 1.84
CA LYS A 163 4.13 -13.52 3.29
C LYS A 163 4.86 -12.23 3.65
N PRO A 164 4.30 -11.43 4.57
CA PRO A 164 5.02 -10.29 5.10
C PRO A 164 6.23 -10.74 5.93
N SER A 165 7.28 -9.92 5.94
CA SER A 165 8.54 -10.22 6.63
C SER A 165 8.76 -9.45 7.94
N SER A 166 8.27 -8.21 8.00
CA SER A 166 8.66 -7.26 9.05
C SER A 166 7.71 -6.08 9.12
N PHE A 167 7.66 -5.42 10.28
CA PHE A 167 6.92 -4.18 10.45
C PHE A 167 7.82 -2.96 10.30
N HIS A 168 7.35 -1.96 9.58
CA HIS A 168 8.03 -0.68 9.39
C HIS A 168 7.15 0.47 9.92
N TYR A 169 7.79 1.47 10.54
CA TYR A 169 7.14 2.70 11.01
C TYR A 169 7.50 3.81 10.04
N VAL A 170 6.52 4.21 9.23
CA VAL A 170 6.76 5.05 8.07
C VAL A 170 6.07 6.39 8.25
N PRO A 171 6.81 7.51 8.27
CA PRO A 171 6.19 8.84 8.20
C PRO A 171 5.30 8.95 6.97
N ILE A 172 4.08 9.50 7.13
CA ILE A 172 3.09 9.47 6.06
C ILE A 172 3.54 10.17 4.77
N HIS A 173 4.43 11.17 4.85
CA HIS A 173 5.00 11.86 3.69
C HIS A 173 5.93 10.96 2.84
N LYS A 174 6.40 9.83 3.39
CA LYS A 174 7.20 8.83 2.66
C LYS A 174 6.35 7.78 1.96
N ILE A 175 5.03 7.78 2.18
CA ILE A 175 4.09 6.95 1.43
C ILE A 175 3.87 7.60 0.06
N LEU A 176 4.18 6.85 -0.98
CA LEU A 176 4.23 7.35 -2.34
C LEU A 176 2.90 7.18 -3.06
N ASN A 177 2.38 5.95 -3.09
CA ASN A 177 1.23 5.54 -3.88
C ASN A 177 0.47 4.39 -3.19
N ILE A 178 -0.84 4.33 -3.40
CA ILE A 178 -1.61 3.08 -3.24
C ILE A 178 -1.14 2.09 -4.29
N CYS A 179 -1.28 0.81 -4.01
CA CYS A 179 -1.08 -0.25 -4.98
C CYS A 179 -2.32 -1.13 -5.11
N VAL A 180 -2.52 -1.66 -6.31
CA VAL A 180 -3.41 -2.80 -6.54
C VAL A 180 -2.59 -4.07 -6.34
N VAL A 181 -3.19 -5.05 -5.66
CA VAL A 181 -2.57 -6.33 -5.34
C VAL A 181 -3.34 -7.44 -6.05
N PHE A 182 -2.62 -8.31 -6.73
CA PHE A 182 -3.14 -9.56 -7.27
C PHE A 182 -2.49 -10.71 -6.52
N GLU A 183 -3.29 -11.45 -5.78
CA GLU A 183 -2.82 -12.57 -4.97
C GLU A 183 -2.67 -13.84 -5.81
N LYS A 184 -1.57 -14.56 -5.57
CA LYS A 184 -1.30 -15.92 -6.03
C LYS A 184 -0.80 -16.75 -4.84
N ASP A 185 -0.79 -18.07 -4.98
CA ASP A 185 -0.52 -18.99 -3.87
C ASP A 185 0.85 -18.74 -3.22
N ASP A 186 1.87 -18.43 -4.02
CA ASP A 186 3.26 -18.30 -3.55
C ASP A 186 3.77 -16.84 -3.53
N PHE A 187 3.15 -15.94 -4.28
CA PHE A 187 3.58 -14.54 -4.44
C PHE A 187 2.40 -13.59 -4.62
N ILE A 188 2.66 -12.30 -4.47
CA ILE A 188 1.72 -11.24 -4.84
C ILE A 188 2.31 -10.36 -5.94
N ILE A 189 1.46 -9.96 -6.87
CA ILE A 189 1.80 -8.98 -7.90
C ILE A 189 1.24 -7.65 -7.46
N VAL A 190 2.08 -6.62 -7.46
CA VAL A 190 1.74 -5.30 -6.98
C VAL A 190 2.00 -4.29 -8.09
N THR A 191 1.02 -3.40 -8.31
CA THR A 191 1.17 -2.27 -9.24
C THR A 191 0.78 -0.96 -8.55
N PRO A 192 1.70 0.03 -8.45
CA PRO A 192 1.37 1.31 -7.86
C PRO A 192 0.40 2.07 -8.77
N ILE A 193 -0.68 2.55 -8.18
CA ILE A 193 -1.63 3.40 -8.88
C ILE A 193 -1.32 4.87 -8.60
N SER A 194 -1.47 5.70 -9.62
CA SER A 194 -1.57 7.15 -9.41
C SER A 194 -2.69 7.43 -8.40
N PRO A 195 -2.59 8.52 -7.63
CA PRO A 195 -3.57 8.88 -6.61
C PRO A 195 -5.01 8.69 -7.17
N VAL A 196 -5.84 7.86 -6.52
CA VAL A 196 -7.26 7.69 -6.86
C VAL A 196 -8.07 8.64 -6.00
N TYR A 197 -8.82 9.57 -6.59
CA TYR A 197 -9.88 10.21 -5.81
C TYR A 197 -10.95 9.15 -5.56
N GLU A 198 -11.02 8.62 -4.33
CA GLU A 198 -12.20 7.89 -3.87
C GLU A 198 -13.37 8.87 -3.99
N HIS A 199 -14.18 8.71 -5.03
CA HIS A 199 -15.54 9.21 -5.04
C HIS A 199 -16.37 8.20 -4.25
N ASP A 200 -17.08 8.71 -3.23
CA ASP A 200 -18.00 7.97 -2.36
C ASP A 200 -18.96 7.06 -3.14
#